data_AF-A0A953PTA0-F1
#
_entry.id   AF-A0A953PTA0-F1
#
_cell.length_a   1.000
_cell.length_b   1.000
_cell.length_c   1.000
_cell.angle_alpha   90.00
_cell.angle_beta   90.00
_cell.angle_gamma   90.00
#
_symmetry.space_group_name_H-M   'P 1'
#
loop_
_entity.id
_entity.type
_entity.pdbx_description
1 polymer ?
#
loop_
_entity_poly.entity_id
_entity_poly.type
_entity_poly.pdbx_seq_one_letter_code
_entity_poly.pdbx_strand_id
1 'polypeptide(L)' 'MRIERHFVNQSHIHCFVVNHDSTGWIVHEEEDSRIIRHAHLDDWHRVERAFQRFERTAADLQQSGWVERTRSS' A
#
# COMPACT_ATOMS: atom_id res chain seq x y z
N MET A 1 9.32 -6.69 9.32
CA MET A 1 9.16 -6.85 7.85
C MET A 1 8.50 -5.59 7.31
N ARG A 2 8.95 -5.05 6.17
CA ARG A 2 8.30 -3.89 5.54
C ARG A 2 8.04 -4.22 4.08
N ILE A 3 6.80 -4.00 3.65
CA ILE A 3 6.40 -4.10 2.26
C ILE A 3 5.92 -2.71 1.86
N GLU A 4 6.49 -2.16 0.79
CA GLU A 4 6.07 -0.89 0.24
C GLU A 4 5.91 -1.01 -1.27
N ARG A 5 4.84 -0.43 -1.79
CA ARG A 5 4.55 -0.37 -3.22
C ARG A 5 4.08 1.03 -3.55
N HIS A 6 4.73 1.65 -4.51
CA HIS A 6 4.44 3.01 -4.95
C HIS A 6 3.99 2.97 -6.41
N PHE A 7 2.88 3.61 -6.70
CA PHE A 7 2.38 3.79 -8.06
C PHE A 7 2.43 5.27 -8.39
N VAL A 8 2.82 5.57 -9.63
CA VAL A 8 2.84 6.94 -10.13
C VAL A 8 2.12 7.02 -11.46
N ASN A 9 1.41 8.12 -11.67
CA ASN A 9 0.82 8.46 -12.94
C ASN A 9 0.82 9.97 -13.12
N GLN A 10 1.57 10.47 -14.11
CA GLN A 10 1.79 11.89 -14.35
C GLN A 10 2.32 12.61 -13.09
N SER A 11 1.45 13.29 -12.35
CA SER A 11 1.75 14.01 -11.10
C SER A 11 1.12 13.39 -9.86
N HIS A 12 0.43 12.26 -10.03
CA HIS A 12 -0.24 11.56 -8.96
C HIS A 12 0.61 10.41 -8.42
N ILE A 13 0.47 10.17 -7.12
CA ILE A 13 1.22 9.15 -6.38
C ILE A 13 0.24 8.36 -5.53
N HIS A 14 0.33 7.03 -5.57
CA HIS A 14 -0.43 6.18 -4.67
C HIS A 14 0.55 5.23 -3.96
N CYS A 15 0.63 5.34 -2.65
CA CYS A 15 1.58 4.64 -1.81
C CYS A 15 0.86 3.68 -0.87
N PHE A 16 1.34 2.45 -0.83
CA PHE A 16 0.91 1.45 0.14
C PHE A 16 2.11 0.93 0.92
N VAL A 17 2.00 0.95 2.24
CA VAL A 17 3.04 0.51 3.15
C VAL A 17 2.45 -0.40 4.21
N VAL A 18 3.03 -1.58 4.37
CA VAL A 18 2.78 -2.49 5.48
C VAL A 18 4.06 -2.63 6.27
N ASN A 19 4.03 -2.20 7.52
CA ASN A 19 5.13 -2.36 8.45
C ASN A 19 4.77 -3.40 9.50
N HIS A 20 5.73 -4.23 9.85
CA HIS A 20 5.68 -5.13 10.99
C HIS A 20 6.68 -4.68 12.03
N ASP A 21 6.18 -4.30 13.21
CA ASP A 21 6.97 -4.09 14.43
C ASP A 21 6.53 -4.99 15.60
N SER A 22 7.17 -4.82 16.77
CA SER A 22 6.91 -5.62 17.98
C SER A 22 5.49 -5.50 18.54
N THR A 23 4.71 -4.53 18.11
CA THR A 23 3.35 -4.26 18.57
C THR A 23 2.27 -4.79 17.62
N GLY A 24 2.64 -5.24 16.43
CA GLY A 24 1.72 -5.68 15.39
C GLY A 24 1.98 -4.96 14.08
N TRP A 25 1.03 -5.09 13.15
CA TRP A 25 1.15 -4.63 11.76
C TRP A 25 0.53 -3.24 11.59
N ILE A 26 1.29 -2.32 11.00
CA ILE A 26 0.79 -1.02 10.59
C ILE A 26 0.55 -1.06 9.09
N VAL A 27 -0.70 -0.84 8.68
CA VAL A 27 -1.08 -0.68 7.28
C VAL A 27 -1.35 0.80 7.03
N HIS A 28 -0.67 1.33 6.03
CA HIS A 28 -0.78 2.72 5.61
C HIS A 28 -0.98 2.81 4.10
N GLU A 29 -1.96 3.61 3.68
CA GLU A 29 -2.32 3.85 2.28
C GLU A 29 -2.53 5.35 2.10
N GLU A 30 -1.85 5.94 1.13
CA GLU A 30 -1.86 7.36 0.84
C GLU A 30 -2.00 7.59 -0.66
N GLU A 31 -2.78 8.59 -1.05
CA GLU A 31 -2.92 9.05 -2.44
C GLU A 31 -2.67 10.55 -2.51
N ASP A 32 -1.67 10.95 -3.30
CA ASP A 32 -1.10 12.29 -3.54
C ASP A 32 -0.55 12.99 -2.30
N SER A 33 -1.36 13.11 -1.26
CA SER A 33 -1.03 13.56 0.12
C SER A 33 -2.17 13.25 1.11
N ARG A 34 -3.16 12.46 0.68
CA ARG A 34 -4.35 12.13 1.45
C ARG A 34 -4.22 10.72 1.99
N ILE A 35 -4.26 10.60 3.31
CA ILE A 35 -4.32 9.30 3.98
C ILE A 35 -5.67 8.67 3.67
N ILE A 36 -5.64 7.60 2.87
CA ILE A 36 -6.80 6.77 2.55
C ILE A 36 -7.03 5.78 3.69
N ARG A 37 -5.94 5.25 4.26
CA ARG A 37 -6.00 4.30 5.38
C ARG A 37 -4.77 4.41 6.28
N HIS A 38 -5.01 4.34 7.57
CA HIS A 38 -3.97 4.12 8.58
C HIS A 38 -4.58 3.23 9.67
N ALA A 39 -4.06 2.01 9.84
CA ALA A 39 -4.57 1.07 10.82
C ALA A 39 -3.45 0.25 11.46
N HIS A 40 -3.54 0.07 12.77
CA HIS A 40 -2.75 -0.91 13.51
C HIS A 40 -3.56 -2.19 13.66
N LEU A 41 -2.94 -3.33 13.35
CA LEU A 41 -3.56 -4.64 13.24
C LEU A 41 -2.71 -5.65 14.01
N ASP A 42 -3.33 -6.30 14.98
CA ASP A 42 -2.74 -7.36 15.81
C ASP A 42 -2.93 -8.77 15.21
N ASP A 43 -3.80 -8.91 14.21
CA ASP A 43 -4.18 -10.16 13.57
C ASP A 43 -3.70 -10.24 12.11
N TRP A 44 -2.98 -11.33 11.80
CA TRP A 44 -2.51 -11.65 10.46
C TRP A 44 -3.65 -11.68 9.41
N HIS A 45 -4.83 -12.21 9.75
CA HIS A 45 -5.95 -12.29 8.80
C HIS A 45 -6.44 -10.89 8.38
N ARG A 46 -6.34 -9.89 9.26
CA ARG A 46 -6.70 -8.51 8.92
C ARG A 46 -5.71 -7.90 7.93
N VAL A 47 -4.44 -8.28 8.05
CA VAL A 47 -3.39 -7.85 7.11
C VAL A 47 -3.50 -8.55 5.78
N GLU A 48 -3.79 -9.86 5.76
CA GLU A 48 -4.07 -10.56 4.52
C GLU A 48 -5.22 -9.90 3.75
N ARG A 49 -6.31 -9.54 4.44
CA ARG A 49 -7.42 -8.79 3.81
C ARG A 49 -6.98 -7.42 3.30
N ALA A 50 -6.08 -6.74 3.99
CA ALA A 50 -5.52 -5.47 3.53
C ALA A 50 -4.69 -5.67 2.26
N PHE A 51 -3.85 -6.71 2.21
CA PHE A 51 -3.10 -7.10 1.02
C PHE A 51 -4.01 -7.43 -0.16
N GLN A 52 -5.02 -8.27 0.02
CA GLN A 52 -5.95 -8.62 -1.06
C GLN A 52 -6.70 -7.41 -1.61
N ARG A 53 -7.08 -6.45 -0.75
CA ARG A 53 -7.68 -5.19 -1.21
C ARG A 53 -6.66 -4.38 -2.02
N PHE A 54 -5.45 -4.26 -1.50
CA PHE A 54 -4.39 -3.53 -2.16
C PHE A 54 -4.02 -4.14 -3.53
N GLU A 55 -3.91 -5.47 -3.65
CA GLU A 55 -3.61 -6.12 -4.94
C GLU A 55 -4.69 -5.85 -5.99
N ARG A 56 -5.96 -5.77 -5.57
CA ARG A 56 -7.05 -5.33 -6.47
C ARG A 56 -6.86 -3.87 -6.90
N THR A 57 -6.61 -2.98 -5.95
CA THR A 57 -6.32 -1.56 -6.26
C THR A 57 -5.11 -1.40 -7.18
N ALA A 58 -4.03 -2.15 -6.94
CA ALA A 58 -2.84 -2.16 -7.78
C ALA A 58 -3.16 -2.60 -9.22
N ALA A 59 -3.96 -3.66 -9.38
CA ALA A 59 -4.40 -4.12 -10.70
C ALA A 59 -5.27 -3.07 -11.42
N ASP A 60 -6.15 -2.38 -10.70
CA ASP A 60 -6.99 -1.30 -11.26
C ASP A 60 -6.15 -0.08 -11.67
N LEU A 61 -5.18 0.30 -10.84
CA LEU A 61 -4.23 1.37 -11.12
C LEU A 61 -3.38 1.05 -12.36
N GLN A 62 -2.83 -0.17 -12.44
CA GLN A 62 -2.05 -0.62 -13.59
C GLN A 62 -2.87 -0.62 -14.89
N GLN A 63 -4.12 -1.08 -14.84
CA GLN A 63 -5.05 -0.99 -15.97
C GLN A 63 -5.35 0.45 -16.38
N SER A 64 -5.34 1.38 -15.42
CA SER A 64 -5.54 2.82 -15.64
C SER A 64 -4.25 3.55 -16.06
N GLY A 65 -3.18 2.81 -16.36
CA GLY A 65 -1.91 3.36 -16.86
C GLY A 65 -0.94 3.84 -15.78
N TRP A 66 -1.19 3.54 -14.50
CA TRP A 66 -0.24 3.81 -13.44
C TRP A 66 0.94 2.83 -13.49
N VAL A 67 2.13 3.35 -13.21
CA VAL A 67 3.36 2.55 -13.23
C VAL A 67 3.85 2.33 -11.81
N GLU A 68 4.14 1.08 -11.49
CA GLU A 68 4.76 0.73 -10.21
C GLU A 68 6.23 1.19 -10.20
N ARG A 69 6.57 1.99 -9.20
CA ARG A 69 7.91 2.44 -8.88
C ARG A 69 8.44 1.60 -7.73
N THR A 70 9.05 0.47 -8.05
CA THR A 70 9.91 -0.21 -7.07
C THR A 70 11.12 0.70 -6.84
N ARG A 71 11.33 1.21 -5.63
CA ARG A 71 12.64 1.79 -5.26
C ARG A 71 13.65 0.63 -5.26
N SER A 72 14.24 0.35 -6.41
CA SER A 72 15.49 -0.39 -6.48
C SER A 72 16.54 0.45 -5.75
N SER A 73 16.88 0.06 -4.52
CA SER A 73 18.11 0.50 -3.87
C SER A 73 19.30 -0.23 -4.47
#